data_AF-A0A7M3YDN4-F1
#
_entry.id   AF-A0A7M3YDN4-F1
#
_cell.length_a   1.000
_cell.length_b   1.000
_cell.length_c   1.000
_cell.angle_alpha   90.00
_cell.angle_beta   90.00
_cell.angle_gamma   90.00
#
_symmetry.space_group_name_H-M   'P 1'
#
loop_
_entity.id
_entity.type
_entity.pdbx_description
1 polymer ?
#
loop_
_entity_poly.entity_id
_entity_poly.type
_entity_poly.pdbx_seq_one_letter_code
_entity_poly.pdbx_strand_id
1 'polypeptide(L)'
;MQKRKMNEESNDWGSIGIGAMIVFIALILVAAVASAVIIQTGEKLQQNAQQSGSDTQQEISGKISIITVWVGAQNANNEEITMVFELAPGSEPIADTAVHWAVICDDGAGTPSVVDGDLSTATELDGATAVAQFDPGSTYMIDLIVGGANGGGSDCPPTLNEEHSMVISANGGGSTYETLFYQSTTQGDQVV
;
A
#
# COMPACT_ATOMS: atom_id res chain seq x y z
N MET A 1 5.15 -13.56 94.09
CA MET A 1 4.81 -12.82 92.85
C MET A 1 5.07 -13.72 91.65
N GLN A 2 4.06 -14.47 91.19
CA GLN A 2 4.16 -15.25 89.95
C GLN A 2 3.79 -14.34 88.77
N LYS A 3 4.79 -13.95 87.98
CA LYS A 3 4.59 -13.15 86.76
C LYS A 3 4.00 -14.05 85.66
N ARG A 4 2.84 -13.67 85.13
CA ARG A 4 2.17 -14.28 83.96
C ARG A 4 3.13 -14.27 82.75
N LYS A 5 3.56 -15.46 82.30
CA LYS A 5 4.34 -15.70 81.07
C LYS A 5 3.52 -16.39 79.96
N MET A 6 2.18 -16.25 79.95
CA MET A 6 1.30 -16.95 78.98
C MET A 6 0.66 -16.00 77.94
N ASN A 7 1.24 -14.84 77.65
CA ASN A 7 0.63 -13.86 76.74
C ASN A 7 1.59 -13.26 75.69
N GLU A 8 2.83 -13.73 75.64
CA GLU A 8 3.84 -13.25 74.67
C GLU A 8 3.86 -14.12 73.40
N GLU A 9 3.81 -15.46 73.53
CA GLU A 9 3.76 -16.37 72.36
C GLU A 9 2.47 -16.21 71.52
N SER A 10 1.32 -15.94 72.15
CA SER A 10 0.05 -15.70 71.43
C SER A 10 0.06 -14.37 70.66
N ASN A 11 0.76 -13.36 71.16
CA ASN A 11 0.92 -12.07 70.48
C ASN A 11 1.90 -12.17 69.29
N ASP A 12 2.88 -13.08 69.36
CA ASP A 12 3.83 -13.34 68.29
C ASP A 12 3.15 -14.02 67.08
N TRP A 13 2.22 -14.96 67.32
CA TRP A 13 1.44 -15.55 66.22
C TRP A 13 0.47 -14.55 65.58
N GLY A 14 -0.07 -13.62 66.37
CA GLY A 14 -0.91 -12.52 65.87
C GLY A 14 -0.13 -11.54 64.98
N SER A 15 1.12 -11.21 65.34
CA SER A 15 1.97 -10.32 64.55
C SER A 15 2.42 -10.97 63.23
N ILE A 16 2.73 -12.27 63.24
CA ILE A 16 3.05 -13.06 62.03
C ILE A 16 1.83 -13.12 61.09
N GLY A 17 0.62 -13.32 61.61
CA GLY A 17 -0.61 -13.35 60.83
C GLY A 17 -0.90 -12.02 60.11
N ILE A 18 -0.65 -10.89 60.78
CA ILE A 18 -0.77 -9.56 60.16
C ILE A 18 0.28 -9.39 59.05
N GLY A 19 1.53 -9.81 59.28
CA GLY A 19 2.57 -9.81 58.25
C GLY A 19 2.20 -10.65 57.03
N ALA A 20 1.62 -11.83 57.23
CA ALA A 20 1.16 -12.71 56.15
C ALA A 20 0.01 -12.08 55.33
N MET A 21 -0.95 -11.43 55.99
CA MET A 21 -2.03 -10.72 55.29
C MET A 21 -1.51 -9.55 54.44
N ILE A 22 -0.51 -8.80 54.94
CA ILE A 22 0.09 -7.69 54.20
C ILE A 22 0.78 -8.19 52.93
N VAL A 23 1.58 -9.26 53.03
CA VAL A 23 2.25 -9.86 51.86
C VAL A 23 1.22 -10.41 50.87
N PHE A 24 0.15 -11.03 51.37
CA PHE A 24 -0.91 -11.55 50.51
C PHE A 24 -1.59 -10.44 49.68
N ILE A 25 -1.92 -9.31 50.30
CA ILE A 25 -2.49 -8.15 49.60
C ILE A 25 -1.48 -7.58 48.59
N ALA A 26 -0.20 -7.45 48.97
CA ALA A 26 0.84 -6.96 48.08
C ALA A 26 0.98 -7.85 46.82
N LEU A 27 0.94 -9.17 46.98
CA LEU A 27 1.00 -10.12 45.86
C LEU A 27 -0.20 -9.98 44.92
N ILE A 28 -1.41 -9.77 45.45
CA ILE A 28 -2.60 -9.54 44.64
C ILE A 28 -2.46 -8.26 43.80
N LEU A 29 -1.94 -7.17 44.39
CA LEU A 29 -1.76 -5.92 43.68
C LEU A 29 -0.72 -6.04 42.56
N VAL A 30 0.40 -6.74 42.80
CA VAL A 30 1.41 -7.02 41.76
C VAL A 30 0.82 -7.89 40.64
N ALA A 31 0.05 -8.92 41.00
CA ALA A 31 -0.62 -9.79 40.02
C ALA A 31 -1.64 -9.03 39.17
N ALA A 32 -2.38 -8.07 39.76
CA ALA A 32 -3.34 -7.23 39.05
C ALA A 32 -2.65 -6.33 38.01
N VAL A 33 -1.55 -5.66 38.38
CA VAL A 33 -0.78 -4.82 37.44
C VAL A 33 -0.16 -5.67 36.33
N ALA A 34 0.42 -6.82 36.66
CA ALA A 34 0.98 -7.74 35.66
C ALA A 34 -0.10 -8.23 34.67
N SER A 35 -1.29 -8.58 35.16
CA SER A 35 -2.42 -9.01 34.32
C SER A 35 -2.87 -7.90 33.38
N ALA A 36 -2.96 -6.66 33.87
CA ALA A 36 -3.34 -5.51 33.05
C ALA A 36 -2.34 -5.28 31.89
N VAL A 37 -1.04 -5.38 32.15
CA VAL A 37 0.01 -5.23 31.12
C VAL A 37 -0.04 -6.39 30.11
N ILE A 38 -0.26 -7.63 30.58
CA ILE A 38 -0.42 -8.80 29.69
C ILE A 38 -1.61 -8.61 28.76
N ILE A 39 -2.76 -8.19 29.29
CA ILE A 39 -3.98 -7.95 28.50
C ILE A 39 -3.72 -6.83 27.48
N GLN A 40 -3.16 -5.71 27.91
CA GLN A 40 -2.88 -4.57 27.03
C GLN A 40 -1.94 -4.96 25.87
N THR A 41 -0.91 -5.75 26.17
CA THR A 41 0.02 -6.24 25.15
C THR A 41 -0.68 -7.22 24.20
N GLY A 42 -1.50 -8.12 24.73
CA GLY A 42 -2.31 -9.05 23.94
C GLY A 42 -3.30 -8.34 23.02
N GLU A 43 -3.98 -7.30 23.49
CA GLU A 43 -4.90 -6.47 22.69
C GLU A 43 -4.15 -5.70 21.61
N LYS A 44 -3.01 -5.09 21.95
CA LYS A 44 -2.21 -4.36 20.96
C LYS A 44 -1.67 -5.28 19.88
N LEU A 45 -1.20 -6.48 20.23
CA LEU A 45 -0.77 -7.48 19.26
C LEU A 45 -1.93 -7.92 18.35
N GLN A 46 -3.13 -8.12 18.89
CA GLN A 46 -4.31 -8.48 18.09
C GLN A 46 -4.74 -7.34 17.15
N GLN A 47 -4.70 -6.09 17.59
CA GLN A 47 -4.99 -4.94 16.72
C GLN A 47 -3.95 -4.78 15.62
N ASN A 48 -2.66 -4.92 15.95
CA ASN A 48 -1.59 -4.87 14.96
C ASN A 48 -1.70 -6.03 13.96
N ALA A 49 -2.07 -7.23 14.41
CA ALA A 49 -2.28 -8.38 13.53
C ALA A 49 -3.47 -8.16 12.59
N GLN A 50 -4.56 -7.57 13.08
CA GLN A 50 -5.71 -7.21 12.23
C GLN A 50 -5.37 -6.11 11.24
N GLN A 51 -4.65 -5.08 11.66
CA GLN A 51 -4.21 -4.00 10.78
C GLN A 51 -3.30 -4.54 9.68
N SER A 52 -2.26 -5.30 10.02
CA SER A 52 -1.36 -5.91 9.04
C SER A 52 -2.09 -6.87 8.10
N GLY A 53 -3.07 -7.61 8.59
CA GLY A 53 -3.94 -8.45 7.76
C GLY A 53 -4.81 -7.63 6.80
N SER A 54 -5.36 -6.50 7.25
CA SER A 54 -6.11 -5.57 6.40
C SER A 54 -5.22 -4.93 5.34
N ASP A 55 -4.05 -4.43 5.73
CA ASP A 55 -3.07 -3.80 4.84
C ASP A 55 -2.60 -4.79 3.77
N THR A 56 -2.31 -6.04 4.15
CA THR A 56 -1.91 -7.09 3.18
C THR A 56 -3.04 -7.43 2.21
N GLN A 57 -4.28 -7.46 2.70
CA GLN A 57 -5.45 -7.69 1.84
C GLN A 57 -5.65 -6.54 0.86
N GLN A 58 -5.49 -5.29 1.30
CA GLN A 58 -5.58 -4.11 0.44
C GLN A 58 -4.44 -4.07 -0.58
N GLU A 59 -3.20 -4.39 -0.18
CA GLU A 59 -2.05 -4.49 -1.09
C GLU A 59 -2.28 -5.53 -2.20
N ILE A 60 -2.83 -6.70 -1.85
CA ILE A 60 -3.07 -7.77 -2.83
C ILE A 60 -4.30 -7.51 -3.70
N SER A 61 -5.36 -6.94 -3.13
CA SER A 61 -6.65 -6.75 -3.80
C SER A 61 -6.74 -5.42 -4.54
N GLY A 62 -6.02 -4.39 -4.10
CA GLY A 62 -6.00 -3.05 -4.68
C GLY A 62 -4.97 -2.87 -5.80
N LYS A 63 -4.40 -3.96 -6.34
CA LYS A 63 -3.47 -3.88 -7.47
C LYS A 63 -4.22 -3.56 -8.77
N ILE A 64 -3.51 -2.91 -9.69
CA ILE A 64 -4.02 -2.63 -11.04
C ILE A 64 -3.42 -3.63 -12.01
N SER A 65 -4.28 -4.34 -12.74
CA SER A 65 -3.87 -5.30 -13.75
C SER A 65 -3.86 -4.63 -15.11
N ILE A 66 -2.72 -4.68 -15.79
CA ILE A 66 -2.56 -4.15 -17.14
C ILE A 66 -2.95 -5.27 -18.10
N ILE A 67 -3.90 -4.99 -19.00
CA ILE A 67 -4.39 -5.97 -19.97
C ILE A 67 -3.56 -5.92 -21.24
N THR A 68 -3.34 -4.71 -21.75
CA THR A 68 -2.55 -4.47 -22.96
C THR A 68 -2.10 -3.02 -23.02
N VAL A 69 -1.03 -2.79 -23.76
CA VAL A 69 -0.48 -1.47 -24.04
C VAL A 69 -0.25 -1.34 -25.55
N TRP A 70 -0.53 -0.19 -26.14
CA TRP A 70 -0.25 0.09 -27.55
C TRP A 70 0.26 1.52 -27.73
N VAL A 71 0.89 1.76 -28.88
CA VAL A 71 1.37 3.11 -29.24
C VAL A 71 0.19 4.01 -29.55
N GLY A 72 0.07 5.10 -28.80
CA GLY A 72 -0.95 6.14 -28.96
C GLY A 72 -0.61 7.12 -30.08
N ALA A 73 -1.08 8.36 -29.95
CA ALA A 73 -0.76 9.39 -30.93
C ALA A 73 0.73 9.76 -30.87
N GLN A 74 1.41 9.73 -32.01
CA GLN A 74 2.80 10.18 -32.16
C GLN A 74 2.85 11.48 -32.94
N ASN A 75 2.87 12.61 -32.24
CA ASN A 75 2.97 13.94 -32.83
C ASN A 75 3.97 14.82 -32.07
N ALA A 76 4.32 15.98 -32.63
CA ALA A 76 5.35 16.85 -32.04
C ALA A 76 5.00 17.40 -30.64
N ASN A 77 3.71 17.40 -30.27
CA ASN A 77 3.25 17.91 -28.98
C ASN A 77 2.99 16.79 -27.98
N ASN A 78 2.51 15.64 -28.45
CA ASN A 78 2.19 14.47 -27.63
C ASN A 78 2.74 13.21 -28.31
N GLU A 79 3.59 12.50 -27.58
CA GLU A 79 3.99 11.14 -27.86
C GLU A 79 3.35 10.27 -26.77
N GLU A 80 2.34 9.52 -27.16
CA GLU A 80 1.43 8.86 -26.23
C GLU A 80 1.56 7.35 -26.30
N ILE A 81 1.36 6.71 -25.16
CA ILE A 81 1.15 5.27 -25.05
C ILE A 81 -0.23 5.08 -24.44
N THR A 82 -1.07 4.30 -25.08
CA THR A 82 -2.38 3.99 -24.52
C THR A 82 -2.28 2.66 -23.79
N MET A 83 -2.80 2.63 -22.57
CA MET A 83 -2.92 1.39 -21.81
C MET A 83 -4.37 1.08 -21.52
N VAL A 84 -4.67 -0.21 -21.46
CA VAL A 84 -5.94 -0.73 -20.95
C VAL A 84 -5.67 -1.49 -19.66
N PHE A 85 -6.41 -1.16 -18.63
CA PHE A 85 -6.26 -1.74 -17.30
C PHE A 85 -7.60 -2.04 -16.64
N GLU A 86 -7.53 -2.88 -15.63
CA GLU A 86 -8.65 -3.19 -14.74
C GLU A 86 -8.15 -3.27 -13.30
N LEU A 87 -9.06 -3.04 -12.34
CA LEU A 87 -8.77 -3.30 -10.94
C LEU A 87 -8.89 -4.79 -10.66
N ALA A 88 -8.01 -5.31 -9.79
CA ALA A 88 -8.06 -6.72 -9.41
C ALA A 88 -9.41 -7.08 -8.75
N PRO A 89 -9.90 -8.32 -8.94
CA PRO A 89 -11.17 -8.74 -8.39
C PRO A 89 -11.13 -8.69 -6.86
N GLY A 90 -12.14 -8.04 -6.27
CA GLY A 90 -12.23 -7.84 -4.82
C GLY A 90 -11.52 -6.59 -4.31
N SER A 91 -11.01 -5.72 -5.20
CA SER A 91 -10.58 -4.39 -4.80
C SER A 91 -11.76 -3.58 -4.25
N GLU A 92 -11.47 -2.64 -3.36
CA GLU A 92 -12.38 -1.51 -3.15
C GLU A 92 -12.21 -0.52 -4.31
N PRO A 93 -13.19 0.35 -4.56
CA PRO A 93 -13.03 1.39 -5.56
C PRO A 93 -11.90 2.35 -5.21
N ILE A 94 -11.12 2.76 -6.21
CA ILE A 94 -9.94 3.61 -6.03
C ILE A 94 -10.12 4.90 -6.83
N ALA A 95 -9.83 6.04 -6.22
CA ALA A 95 -9.88 7.32 -6.93
C ALA A 95 -8.81 7.38 -8.04
N ASP A 96 -9.13 8.05 -9.14
CA ASP A 96 -8.23 8.30 -10.27
C ASP A 96 -6.90 8.95 -9.85
N THR A 97 -6.98 9.97 -8.99
CA THR A 97 -5.85 10.71 -8.41
C THR A 97 -5.03 9.92 -7.39
N ALA A 98 -5.56 8.78 -6.92
CA ALA A 98 -4.87 7.90 -5.99
C ALA A 98 -4.01 6.86 -6.72
N VAL A 99 -4.03 6.83 -8.05
CA VAL A 99 -3.21 5.95 -8.87
C VAL A 99 -2.18 6.76 -9.63
N HIS A 100 -0.91 6.37 -9.48
CA HIS A 100 0.20 6.98 -10.18
C HIS A 100 0.86 5.98 -11.11
N TRP A 101 1.25 6.47 -12.28
CA TRP A 101 2.07 5.74 -13.24
C TRP A 101 3.42 6.46 -13.38
N ALA A 102 4.45 5.69 -13.69
CA ALA A 102 5.77 6.20 -14.04
C ALA A 102 6.37 5.31 -15.12
N VAL A 103 6.90 5.93 -16.17
CA VAL A 103 7.67 5.28 -17.22
C VAL A 103 9.12 5.72 -17.06
N ILE A 104 10.01 4.75 -16.98
CA ILE A 104 11.45 4.93 -16.82
C ILE A 104 12.10 4.50 -18.14
N CYS A 105 12.91 5.40 -18.72
CA CYS A 105 13.65 5.16 -19.95
C CYS A 105 15.11 5.61 -19.80
N ASP A 106 15.93 5.33 -20.80
CA ASP A 106 17.23 5.96 -20.99
C ASP A 106 17.03 7.25 -21.81
N ASP A 107 17.61 8.37 -21.40
CA ASP A 107 17.55 9.65 -22.12
C ASP A 107 18.42 9.67 -23.40
N GLY A 108 18.96 8.52 -23.80
CA GLY A 108 19.89 8.36 -24.92
C GLY A 108 21.32 8.81 -24.60
N ALA A 109 21.58 9.29 -23.38
CA ALA A 109 22.91 9.63 -22.86
C ALA A 109 23.41 8.63 -21.80
N GLY A 110 22.67 7.55 -21.54
CA GLY A 110 22.98 6.55 -20.52
C GLY A 110 22.52 6.98 -19.12
N THR A 111 21.63 7.97 -19.03
CA THR A 111 21.04 8.43 -17.78
C THR A 111 19.55 8.09 -17.71
N PRO A 112 19.07 7.53 -16.57
CA PRO A 112 17.66 7.21 -16.44
C PRO A 112 16.84 8.50 -16.40
N SER A 113 15.87 8.61 -17.31
CA SER A 113 14.80 9.62 -17.27
C SER A 113 13.50 8.97 -16.83
N VAL A 114 12.64 9.77 -16.20
CA VAL A 114 11.36 9.31 -15.66
C VAL A 114 10.29 10.32 -16.04
N VAL A 115 9.20 9.81 -16.60
CA VAL A 115 7.95 10.55 -16.81
C VAL A 115 6.87 9.93 -15.96
N ASP A 116 6.14 10.74 -15.21
CA ASP A 116 5.11 10.30 -14.29
C ASP A 116 3.82 11.12 -14.42
N GLY A 117 2.73 10.53 -13.95
CA GLY A 117 1.42 11.16 -13.91
C GLY A 117 0.43 10.38 -13.06
N ASP A 118 -0.80 10.88 -12.98
CA ASP A 118 -1.92 10.17 -12.39
C ASP A 118 -2.86 9.62 -13.47
N LEU A 119 -3.91 8.91 -13.05
CA LEU A 119 -4.92 8.37 -13.96
C LEU A 119 -6.16 9.26 -14.13
N SER A 120 -6.06 10.57 -13.85
CA SER A 120 -7.21 11.48 -13.90
C SER A 120 -7.82 11.69 -15.29
N THR A 121 -7.08 11.32 -16.35
CA THR A 121 -7.55 11.36 -17.73
C THR A 121 -8.11 10.01 -18.20
N ALA A 122 -8.14 8.99 -17.34
CA ALA A 122 -8.65 7.67 -17.69
C ALA A 122 -10.15 7.68 -17.98
N THR A 123 -10.54 6.91 -18.98
CA THR A 123 -11.90 6.77 -19.48
C THR A 123 -12.35 5.32 -19.42
N GLU A 124 -13.66 5.07 -19.43
CA GLU A 124 -14.19 3.74 -19.76
C GLU A 124 -13.87 3.40 -21.23
N LEU A 125 -13.76 2.11 -21.56
CA LEU A 125 -13.40 1.68 -22.93
C LEU A 125 -14.32 2.20 -24.06
N ASP A 126 -15.58 2.52 -23.73
CA ASP A 126 -16.58 3.10 -24.65
C ASP A 126 -16.95 4.56 -24.27
N GLY A 127 -16.24 5.14 -23.30
CA GLY A 127 -16.51 6.46 -22.76
C GLY A 127 -15.56 7.52 -23.31
N ALA A 128 -16.08 8.73 -23.55
CA ALA A 128 -15.25 9.91 -23.87
C ALA A 128 -15.06 10.84 -22.66
N THR A 129 -15.54 10.44 -21.48
CA THR A 129 -15.51 11.25 -20.26
C THR A 129 -14.58 10.60 -19.25
N ALA A 130 -13.69 11.39 -18.67
CA ALA A 130 -12.82 10.92 -17.60
C ALA A 130 -13.64 10.45 -16.40
N VAL A 131 -13.19 9.35 -15.79
CA VAL A 131 -13.84 8.76 -14.62
C VAL A 131 -13.04 9.15 -13.38
N ALA A 132 -13.73 9.61 -12.33
CA ALA A 132 -13.09 10.04 -11.09
C ALA A 132 -12.74 8.88 -10.12
N GLN A 133 -13.18 7.67 -10.43
CA GLN A 133 -12.99 6.49 -9.60
C GLN A 133 -13.06 5.23 -10.46
N PHE A 134 -12.20 4.27 -10.16
CA PHE A 134 -12.20 2.96 -10.78
C PHE A 134 -12.93 1.96 -9.89
N ASP A 135 -13.88 1.24 -10.48
CA ASP A 135 -14.62 0.18 -9.81
C ASP A 135 -14.11 -1.20 -10.28
N PRO A 136 -14.10 -2.22 -9.39
CA PRO A 136 -13.68 -3.57 -9.76
C PRO A 136 -14.64 -4.19 -10.80
N GLY A 137 -14.07 -4.83 -11.82
CA GLY A 137 -14.82 -5.51 -12.88
C GLY A 137 -15.20 -4.64 -14.08
N SER A 138 -14.82 -3.37 -14.07
CA SER A 138 -14.82 -2.49 -15.24
C SER A 138 -13.42 -2.41 -15.86
N THR A 139 -13.37 -2.14 -17.16
CA THR A 139 -12.12 -2.00 -17.91
C THR A 139 -11.97 -0.55 -18.36
N TYR A 140 -10.83 0.03 -18.02
CA TYR A 140 -10.51 1.43 -18.25
C TYR A 140 -9.37 1.55 -19.27
N MET A 141 -9.33 2.70 -19.93
CA MET A 141 -8.30 3.06 -20.90
C MET A 141 -7.80 4.46 -20.59
N ILE A 142 -6.49 4.67 -20.73
CA ILE A 142 -5.86 5.97 -20.58
C ILE A 142 -4.75 6.14 -21.60
N ASP A 143 -4.60 7.36 -22.09
CA ASP A 143 -3.49 7.79 -22.91
C ASP A 143 -2.44 8.47 -22.01
N LEU A 144 -1.28 7.83 -21.86
CA LEU A 144 -0.13 8.34 -21.12
C LEU A 144 0.73 9.15 -22.07
N ILE A 145 0.95 10.43 -21.77
CA ILE A 145 1.87 11.27 -22.53
C ILE A 145 3.27 10.99 -22.00
N VAL A 146 4.05 10.21 -22.75
CA VAL A 146 5.43 9.81 -22.41
C VAL A 146 6.47 10.60 -23.20
N GLY A 147 6.07 11.68 -23.86
CA GLY A 147 6.98 12.52 -24.63
C GLY A 147 6.26 13.65 -25.37
N GLY A 148 7.03 14.52 -26.01
CA GLY A 148 6.56 15.71 -26.70
C GLY A 148 6.43 16.95 -25.81
N ALA A 149 6.09 18.09 -26.41
CA ALA A 149 6.05 19.38 -25.72
C ALA A 149 5.13 19.43 -24.48
N ASN A 150 4.08 18.60 -24.44
CA ASN A 150 3.14 18.52 -23.33
C ASN A 150 3.54 17.49 -22.25
N GLY A 151 4.49 16.59 -22.53
CA GLY A 151 5.03 15.59 -21.59
C GLY A 151 6.22 16.08 -20.78
N GLY A 152 6.47 17.40 -20.74
CA GLY A 152 7.67 17.98 -20.10
C GLY A 152 8.91 18.03 -21.02
N GLY A 153 8.86 17.40 -22.19
CA GLY A 153 9.96 17.34 -23.16
C GLY A 153 9.96 16.05 -23.96
N SER A 154 11.05 15.78 -24.69
CA SER A 154 11.31 14.47 -25.33
C SER A 154 11.89 13.46 -24.33
N ASP A 155 11.32 13.42 -23.13
CA ASP A 155 11.72 12.49 -22.08
C ASP A 155 10.91 11.21 -22.28
N CYS A 156 11.53 10.10 -22.66
CA CYS A 156 10.91 8.79 -22.91
C CYS A 156 10.00 8.60 -24.16
N PRO A 157 10.30 9.20 -25.33
CA PRO A 157 9.55 8.92 -26.56
C PRO A 157 9.61 7.42 -26.90
N PRO A 158 8.52 6.81 -27.39
CA PRO A 158 8.56 5.41 -27.83
C PRO A 158 9.46 5.31 -29.07
N THR A 159 10.56 4.59 -28.90
CA THR A 159 11.65 4.43 -29.86
C THR A 159 11.78 2.96 -30.26
N LEU A 160 12.04 2.72 -31.54
CA LEU A 160 12.07 1.37 -32.08
C LEU A 160 13.22 0.54 -31.49
N ASN A 161 12.90 -0.64 -30.97
CA ASN A 161 13.83 -1.58 -30.32
C ASN A 161 14.45 -1.07 -29.00
N GLU A 162 13.85 -0.09 -28.34
CA GLU A 162 14.22 0.27 -26.96
C GLU A 162 13.22 -0.32 -25.96
N GLU A 163 13.72 -0.57 -24.74
CA GLU A 163 12.94 -1.10 -23.62
C GLU A 163 12.74 0.01 -22.59
N HIS A 164 11.49 0.33 -22.28
CA HIS A 164 11.13 1.20 -21.16
C HIS A 164 10.56 0.36 -20.02
N SER A 165 10.71 0.80 -18.77
CA SER A 165 10.09 0.15 -17.62
C SER A 165 8.95 1.01 -17.11
N MET A 166 7.74 0.47 -17.12
CA MET A 166 6.55 1.12 -16.58
C MET A 166 6.22 0.55 -15.20
N VAL A 167 5.87 1.43 -14.28
CA VAL A 167 5.40 1.11 -12.94
C VAL A 167 4.08 1.82 -12.71
N ILE A 168 3.10 1.10 -12.21
CA ILE A 168 1.82 1.66 -11.79
C ILE A 168 1.59 1.30 -10.34
N SER A 169 1.22 2.27 -9.52
CA SER A 169 0.98 2.10 -8.09
C SER A 169 -0.34 2.74 -7.70
N ALA A 170 -1.18 1.97 -7.01
CA ALA A 170 -2.39 2.48 -6.38
C ALA A 170 -2.13 2.80 -4.92
N ASN A 171 -2.57 3.96 -4.43
CA ASN A 171 -2.44 4.35 -3.03
C ASN A 171 -3.28 3.45 -2.13
N GLY A 172 -2.62 2.74 -1.21
CA GLY A 172 -3.25 1.70 -0.38
C GLY A 172 -3.45 0.36 -1.10
N GLY A 173 -3.04 0.27 -2.37
CA GLY A 173 -3.03 -0.96 -3.16
C GLY A 173 -1.62 -1.36 -3.58
N GLY A 174 -1.54 -2.41 -4.38
CA GLY A 174 -0.28 -2.92 -4.89
C GLY A 174 0.28 -2.11 -6.07
N SER A 175 1.57 -2.34 -6.33
CA SER A 175 2.23 -1.87 -7.55
C SER A 175 2.38 -2.98 -8.59
N THR A 176 2.22 -2.62 -9.86
CA THR A 176 2.45 -3.48 -11.03
C THR A 176 3.62 -2.93 -11.83
N TYR A 177 4.47 -3.83 -12.32
CA TYR A 177 5.63 -3.51 -13.13
C TYR A 177 5.45 -4.17 -14.49
N GLU A 178 5.65 -3.41 -15.57
CA GLU A 178 5.62 -3.90 -16.94
C GLU A 178 6.84 -3.37 -17.70
N THR A 179 7.43 -4.19 -18.57
CA THR A 179 8.44 -3.72 -19.51
C THR A 179 7.75 -3.44 -20.84
N LEU A 180 8.05 -2.29 -21.42
CA LEU A 180 7.50 -1.84 -22.69
C LEU A 180 8.58 -1.98 -23.76
N PHE A 181 8.40 -2.91 -24.70
CA PHE A 181 9.25 -3.06 -25.88
C PHE A 181 8.50 -2.67 -27.15
N TYR A 182 9.04 -1.67 -27.86
CA TYR A 182 8.41 -1.12 -29.06
C TYR A 182 8.92 -1.83 -30.33
N GLN A 183 8.08 -2.68 -30.92
CA GLN A 183 8.34 -3.33 -32.22
C GLN A 183 8.07 -2.40 -33.41
N SER A 184 7.30 -1.34 -33.18
CA SER A 184 6.96 -0.30 -34.14
C SER A 184 6.50 0.94 -33.36
N THR A 185 6.68 2.11 -33.95
CA THR A 185 6.23 3.40 -33.40
C THR A 185 4.98 3.91 -34.12
N THR A 186 4.35 3.06 -34.94
CA THR A 186 3.10 3.41 -35.62
C THR A 186 1.95 3.33 -34.63
N GLN A 187 1.07 4.33 -34.66
CA GLN A 187 -0.13 4.35 -33.82
C GLN A 187 -0.95 3.07 -34.00
N GLY A 188 -1.33 2.46 -32.87
CA GLY A 188 -2.12 1.23 -32.82
C GLY A 188 -1.30 -0.06 -32.82
N ASP A 189 0.03 0.00 -32.98
CA ASP A 189 0.87 -1.18 -32.81
C ASP A 189 1.03 -1.52 -31.32
N GLN A 190 0.97 -2.82 -31.03
CA GLN A 190 1.04 -3.32 -29.66
C GLN A 190 2.46 -3.16 -29.10
N VAL A 191 2.52 -2.74 -27.83
CA VAL A 191 3.73 -2.71 -27.01
C VAL A 191 3.65 -3.89 -26.04
N VAL A 192 4.73 -4.68 -25.96
CA VAL A 192 4.81 -5.91 -25.14
C VAL A 192 6.09 -5.89 -24.32
#